data_AF-A0A1S8LRE0-F1
#
_entry.id   AF-A0A1S8LRE0-F1
#
_cell.length_a   1.000
_cell.length_b   1.000
_cell.length_c   1.000
_cell.angle_alpha   90.00
_cell.angle_beta   90.00
_cell.angle_gamma   90.00
#
_symmetry.space_group_name_H-M   'P 1'
#
loop_
_entity.id
_entity.type
_entity.pdbx_description
1 polymer ?
#
loop_
_entity_poly.entity_id
_entity_poly.type
_entity_poly.pdbx_seq_one_letter_code
_entity_poly.pdbx_strand_id
1 'polypeptide(L)' 'MLSNKRINELTKLFKKHIQAPEDEKAAIEKEMKRYGCSNSAQAFKKIREYRRNIK' A
#
# COMPACT_ATOMS: atom_id res chain seq x y z
N MET A 1 1.83 -12.05 -10.58
CA MET A 1 2.35 -11.66 -9.25
C MET A 1 2.89 -10.23 -9.31
N LEU A 2 2.54 -9.36 -8.36
CA LEU A 2 3.22 -8.06 -8.23
C LEU A 2 4.69 -8.32 -7.89
N SER A 3 5.62 -7.75 -8.64
CA SER A 3 7.05 -7.87 -8.35
C SER A 3 7.37 -7.37 -6.94
N ASN A 4 8.34 -7.97 -6.25
CA ASN A 4 8.79 -7.59 -4.90
C ASN A 4 8.98 -6.07 -4.74
N LYS A 5 9.52 -5.41 -5.78
CA LYS A 5 9.69 -3.96 -5.87
C LYS A 5 8.36 -3.20 -5.71
N ARG A 6 7.28 -3.63 -6.37
CA ARG A 6 5.96 -2.96 -6.29
C ARG A 6 5.32 -3.12 -4.92
N ILE A 7 5.50 -4.25 -4.24
CA ILE A 7 4.99 -4.43 -2.87
C ILE A 7 5.79 -3.58 -1.87
N ASN A 8 7.10 -3.45 -2.06
CA ASN A 8 7.90 -2.54 -1.22
C ASN A 8 7.48 -1.08 -1.38
N GLU A 9 7.24 -0.62 -2.60
CA GLU A 9 6.72 0.73 -2.84
C GLU A 9 5.30 0.93 -2.26
N LEU A 10 4.41 -0.06 -2.42
CA LEU A 10 3.09 -0.05 -1.78
C LEU A 10 3.21 0.01 -0.24
N THR A 11 4.18 -0.68 0.35
CA THR A 11 4.44 -0.65 1.80
C THR A 11 4.91 0.73 2.26
N LYS A 12 5.74 1.43 1.47
CA LYS A 12 6.16 2.80 1.76
C LYS A 12 4.98 3.77 1.71
N LEU A 13 4.15 3.67 0.66
CA LEU A 13 2.92 4.47 0.54
C LEU A 13 1.96 4.22 1.71
N PHE A 14 1.80 2.96 2.12
CA PHE A 14 0.96 2.62 3.26
C PHE A 14 1.50 3.18 4.59
N LYS A 15 2.82 3.13 4.81
CA LYS A 15 3.42 3.80 5.98
C LYS A 15 3.21 5.31 5.95
N LYS A 16 3.37 5.95 4.79
CA LYS A 16 3.07 7.38 4.63
C LYS A 16 1.61 7.68 4.95
N HIS A 17 0.65 6.89 4.45
CA HIS A 17 -0.78 7.07 4.73
C HIS A 17 -1.11 7.02 6.24
N ILE A 18 -0.47 6.11 6.98
CA ILE A 18 -0.67 6.01 8.44
C ILE A 18 -0.15 7.26 9.17
N GLN A 19 0.98 7.82 8.73
CA GLN A 19 1.64 8.95 9.36
C GLN A 19 1.13 10.31 8.86
N ALA A 20 0.47 10.33 7.71
CA ALA A 20 0.00 11.54 7.05
C ALA A 20 -1.24 12.13 7.74
N PRO A 21 -1.39 13.47 7.70
CA PRO A 21 -2.62 14.13 8.12
C PRO A 21 -3.79 13.80 7.17
N GLU A 22 -5.03 14.02 7.61
CA GLU A 22 -6.24 13.61 6.86
C GLU A 22 -6.32 14.17 5.43
N ASP A 23 -5.87 15.40 5.24
CA ASP A 23 -5.80 16.08 3.95
C ASP A 23 -4.86 15.39 2.94
N GLU A 24 -3.78 14.79 3.42
CA GLU A 24 -2.83 14.06 2.58
C GLU A 24 -3.23 12.59 2.33
N LYS A 25 -4.04 12.00 3.21
CA LYS A 25 -4.46 10.59 3.08
C LYS A 25 -5.16 10.31 1.76
N ALA A 26 -6.03 11.22 1.30
CA ALA A 26 -6.75 11.07 0.04
C ALA A 26 -5.79 11.06 -1.18
N ALA A 27 -4.74 11.88 -1.16
CA ALA A 27 -3.73 11.90 -2.20
C ALA A 27 -2.94 10.58 -2.22
N ILE A 28 -2.56 10.08 -1.05
CA ILE A 28 -1.81 8.82 -0.92
C ILE A 28 -2.67 7.62 -1.35
N GLU A 29 -3.96 7.59 -1.03
CA GLU A 29 -4.88 6.55 -1.51
C GLU A 29 -5.03 6.57 -3.04
N LYS A 30 -5.02 7.77 -3.66
CA LYS A 30 -5.00 7.90 -5.11
C LYS A 30 -3.72 7.32 -5.72
N GLU A 31 -2.58 7.46 -5.06
CA GLU A 31 -1.33 6.80 -5.48
C GLU A 31 -1.39 5.28 -5.34
N MET A 32 -1.98 4.77 -4.26
CA MET A 32 -2.17 3.32 -4.04
C MET A 32 -3.01 2.65 -5.14
N LYS A 33 -3.92 3.38 -5.79
CA LYS A 33 -4.68 2.88 -6.95
C LYS A 33 -3.78 2.45 -8.11
N ARG A 34 -2.63 3.10 -8.32
CA ARG A 34 -1.63 2.70 -9.35
C ARG A 34 -1.00 1.32 -9.08
N TYR A 35 -1.08 0.86 -7.83
CA TYR A 35 -0.64 -0.46 -7.38
C TYR A 35 -1.82 -1.45 -7.26
N GLY A 36 -3.00 -1.06 -7.78
CA GLY A 36 -4.22 -1.86 -7.80
C GLY A 36 -4.90 -1.98 -6.44
N CYS A 37 -4.75 -0.98 -5.56
CA CYS A 37 -5.44 -0.93 -4.27
C CYS A 37 -6.37 0.28 -4.25
N SER A 38 -7.67 0.05 -4.10
CA SER A 38 -8.67 1.12 -4.10
C SER A 38 -8.72 1.92 -2.79
N ASN A 39 -8.22 1.32 -1.70
CA ASN A 39 -8.14 1.93 -0.38
C ASN A 39 -6.94 1.35 0.41
N SER A 40 -6.63 2.01 1.53
CA SER A 40 -5.59 1.61 2.47
C SER A 40 -5.77 0.21 3.05
N ALA A 41 -7.02 -0.25 3.27
CA ALA A 41 -7.31 -1.60 3.75
C ALA A 41 -6.89 -2.70 2.75
N GLN A 42 -7.15 -2.50 1.46
CA GLN A 42 -6.69 -3.41 0.40
C GLN A 42 -5.17 -3.42 0.28
N ALA A 43 -4.52 -2.27 0.42
CA ALA A 43 -3.07 -2.16 0.45
C ALA A 43 -2.48 -3.00 1.59
N PHE A 44 -3.05 -2.87 2.79
CA PHE A 44 -2.64 -3.67 3.95
C PHE A 44 -2.82 -5.17 3.72
N LYS A 45 -3.98 -5.60 3.21
CA LYS A 45 -4.24 -7.02 2.92
C LYS A 45 -3.19 -7.60 1.97
N LYS A 46 -2.89 -6.91 0.86
CA LYS A 46 -1.85 -7.36 -0.10
C LYS A 46 -0.46 -7.42 0.52
N ILE A 47 -0.07 -6.41 1.29
CA ILE A 47 1.23 -6.39 1.98
C ILE A 47 1.34 -7.57 2.94
N ARG A 48 0.27 -7.86 3.70
CA ARG A 48 0.20 -8.97 4.64
C ARG A 48 0.29 -10.33 3.94
N GLU A 49 -0.45 -10.52 2.85
CA GLU A 49 -0.42 -11.76 2.05
C GLU A 49 0.96 -11.99 1.44
N TYR A 50 1.59 -10.94 0.91
CA TYR A 50 2.97 -11.01 0.41
C TYR A 50 3.95 -11.44 1.51
N ARG A 51 3.92 -10.81 2.68
CA ARG A 51 4.78 -11.19 3.82
C ARG A 51 4.56 -12.62 4.30
N ARG A 52 3.34 -13.15 4.17
CA ARG A 52 3.02 -14.54 4.47
C ARG A 52 3.57 -15.54 3.44
N ASN A 53 3.59 -15.17 2.15
CA ASN A 53 4.07 -16.06 1.07
C ASN A 53 5.60 -16.16 0.99
N ILE A 54 6.34 -15.20 1.56
CA ILE A 54 7.81 -15.24 1.59
C ILE A 54 8.34 -16.04 2.80
N LYS A 55 7.49 -16.29 3.80
CA LYS A 55 7.81 -17.03 5.02
C LYS A 55 7.43 -18.49 4.86
#